data_AF-Q2YZK0-F1
#
_entry.id   AF-Q2YZK0-F1
#
_cell.length_a   1.000
_cell.length_b   1.000
_cell.length_c   1.000
_cell.angle_alpha   90.00
_cell.angle_beta   90.00
_cell.angle_gamma   90.00
#
_symmetry.space_group_name_H-M   'P 1'
#
loop_
_entity.id
_entity.type
_entity.pdbx_description
1 polymer ?
#
loop_
_entity_poly.entity_id
_entity_poly.type
_entity_poly.pdbx_seq_one_letter_code
_entity_poly.pdbx_strand_id
1 'polypeptide(L)' 'MLNINWDEYKEYKKHTNKDADNFIILLDFMKSYYNMISPVDMYDAFRYDELAKMMLDKRDITDAEGLESFLFKMNG' A
#
# COMPACT_ATOMS: atom_id res chain seq x y z
N MET A 1 -9.81 -9.24 8.96
CA MET A 1 -8.73 -9.10 7.97
C MET A 1 -9.32 -8.44 6.74
N LEU A 2 -8.74 -7.34 6.28
CA LEU A 2 -9.20 -6.68 5.06
C LEU A 2 -8.81 -7.54 3.86
N ASN A 3 -9.71 -7.70 2.89
CA ASN A 3 -9.41 -8.32 1.61
C ASN A 3 -9.28 -7.21 0.56
N ILE A 4 -8.10 -7.04 -0.02
CA ILE A 4 -7.83 -5.95 -0.97
C ILE A 4 -8.56 -6.27 -2.27
N ASN A 5 -9.42 -5.37 -2.73
CA ASN A 5 -10.08 -5.54 -4.02
C ASN A 5 -9.11 -5.16 -5.14
N TRP A 6 -8.40 -6.17 -5.66
CA TRP A 6 -7.40 -6.00 -6.70
C TRP A 6 -7.98 -5.55 -8.05
N ASP A 7 -9.26 -5.76 -8.31
CA ASP A 7 -9.90 -5.27 -9.54
C ASP A 7 -10.20 -3.77 -9.44
N GLU A 8 -10.70 -3.30 -8.30
CA GLU A 8 -10.83 -1.87 -8.01
C GLU A 8 -9.47 -1.16 -7.99
N TYR A 9 -8.44 -1.81 -7.44
CA TYR A 9 -7.07 -1.30 -7.51
C TYR A 9 -6.59 -1.12 -8.97
N LYS A 10 -6.88 -2.08 -9.86
CA LYS A 10 -6.50 -1.95 -11.29
C LYS A 10 -7.23 -0.80 -11.96
N GLU A 11 -8.52 -0.62 -11.68
CA GLU A 11 -9.27 0.53 -12.20
C GLU A 11 -8.74 1.84 -11.63
N TYR A 12 -8.53 1.92 -10.32
CA TYR A 12 -7.91 3.08 -9.66
C TYR A 12 -6.57 3.44 -10.31
N LYS A 13 -5.71 2.44 -10.53
CA LYS A 13 -4.40 2.60 -11.17
C LYS A 13 -4.50 3.18 -12.59
N LYS A 14 -5.49 2.80 -13.40
CA LYS A 14 -5.69 3.36 -14.75
C LYS A 14 -6.03 4.84 -14.72
N HIS A 15 -6.71 5.29 -13.67
CA HIS A 15 -7.13 6.67 -13.50
C HIS A 15 -6.10 7.54 -12.78
N THR A 16 -5.11 6.94 -12.11
CA THR A 16 -3.97 7.67 -11.62
C THR A 16 -3.00 7.98 -12.77
N ASN A 17 -2.94 9.23 -13.22
CA ASN A 17 -1.94 9.75 -14.17
C ASN A 17 -0.51 9.79 -13.59
N LYS A 18 -0.25 9.06 -12.50
CA LYS A 18 1.06 9.01 -11.87
C LYS A 18 1.83 7.90 -12.57
N ASP A 19 2.95 8.25 -13.21
CA ASP A 19 4.06 7.33 -13.51
C ASP A 19 4.74 6.91 -12.19
N ALA A 20 3.93 6.41 -11.26
CA ALA A 20 4.34 6.02 -9.93
C ALA A 20 4.44 4.51 -9.87
N ASP A 21 5.37 4.07 -9.02
CA ASP A 21 5.52 2.69 -8.66
C ASP A 21 4.20 2.09 -8.12
N ASN A 22 3.94 0.82 -8.45
CA ASN A 22 2.67 0.14 -8.12
C ASN A 22 2.37 0.12 -6.61
N PHE A 23 3.40 0.05 -5.76
CA PHE A 23 3.20 0.06 -4.32
C PHE A 23 2.80 1.44 -3.83
N ILE A 24 3.35 2.52 -4.39
CA ILE A 24 2.91 3.89 -4.11
C ILE A 24 1.43 4.05 -4.47
N ILE A 25 1.02 3.55 -5.64
CA ILE A 25 -0.38 3.56 -6.06
C ILE A 25 -1.25 2.75 -5.09
N LEU A 26 -0.75 1.62 -4.59
CA LEU A 26 -1.46 0.81 -3.60
C LEU A 26 -1.64 1.57 -2.29
N LEU A 27 -0.59 2.22 -1.78
CA LEU A 27 -0.66 3.04 -0.57
C LEU A 27 -1.70 4.16 -0.72
N ASP A 28 -1.72 4.85 -1.86
CA ASP A 28 -2.71 5.88 -2.17
C ASP A 28 -4.13 5.31 -2.27
N PHE A 29 -4.29 4.14 -2.89
CA PHE A 29 -5.56 3.43 -2.97
C PHE A 29 -6.08 3.05 -1.58
N MET A 30 -5.23 2.54 -0.69
CA MET A 30 -5.63 2.19 0.67
C MET A 30 -6.11 3.41 1.46
N LYS A 31 -5.41 4.54 1.33
CA LYS A 31 -5.81 5.80 1.95
C LYS A 31 -7.13 6.32 1.37
N SER A 32 -7.29 6.27 0.05
CA SER A 32 -8.44 6.91 -0.62
C SER A 32 -9.70 6.06 -0.57
N TYR A 33 -9.58 4.76 -0.78
CA TYR A 33 -10.71 3.83 -0.92
C TYR A 33 -11.14 3.23 0.42
N TYR A 34 -10.19 2.92 1.29
CA TYR A 34 -10.46 2.30 2.59
C TYR A 34 -10.29 3.25 3.78
N ASN A 35 -9.95 4.53 3.54
CA ASN A 35 -9.63 5.53 4.57
C ASN A 35 -8.57 5.04 5.57
N MET A 36 -7.65 4.20 5.09
CA MET A 36 -6.63 3.56 5.93
C MET A 36 -5.40 4.47 6.01
N ILE A 37 -5.31 5.22 7.10
CA ILE A 37 -4.25 6.20 7.35
C ILE A 37 -3.15 5.71 8.30
N SER A 38 -3.46 4.69 9.10
CA SER A 38 -2.53 4.10 10.08
C SER A 38 -1.54 3.17 9.36
N PRO A 39 -0.22 3.39 9.49
CA PRO A 39 0.79 2.46 8.96
C PRO A 39 0.68 1.06 9.57
N VAL A 40 0.27 0.97 10.84
CA VAL A 40 0.06 -0.33 11.53
C VAL A 40 -1.07 -1.11 10.87
N ASP A 41 -2.24 -0.49 10.70
CA ASP A 41 -3.40 -1.15 10.10
C ASP A 41 -3.13 -1.53 8.64
N MET A 42 -2.37 -0.69 7.93
CA MET A 42 -1.98 -0.93 6.54
C MET A 42 -0.98 -2.06 6.40
N TYR A 43 0.04 -2.10 7.25
CA TYR A 43 0.99 -3.22 7.28
C TYR A 43 0.27 -4.53 7.62
N ASP A 44 -0.63 -4.51 8.61
CA ASP A 44 -1.41 -5.69 8.97
C ASP A 44 -2.35 -6.12 7.84
N ALA A 45 -2.94 -5.19 7.06
CA ALA A 45 -3.70 -5.57 5.88
C ALA A 45 -2.80 -6.21 4.81
N PHE A 46 -1.59 -5.68 4.59
CA PHE A 46 -0.70 -6.11 3.52
C PHE A 46 -0.01 -7.43 3.81
N ARG A 47 0.43 -7.68 5.05
CA ARG A 47 1.17 -8.90 5.41
C ARG A 47 0.36 -10.18 5.21
N TYR A 48 -0.98 -10.08 5.19
CA TYR A 48 -1.85 -11.22 5.01
C TYR A 48 -2.46 -11.32 3.59
N ASP A 49 -2.18 -10.36 2.71
CA ASP A 49 -2.49 -10.43 1.30
C ASP A 49 -1.23 -10.79 0.51
N GLU A 50 -1.27 -11.82 -0.33
CA GLU A 50 -0.09 -12.35 -1.03
C GLU A 50 0.60 -11.31 -1.92
N LEU A 51 -0.20 -10.53 -2.67
CA LEU A 51 0.33 -9.54 -3.60
C LEU A 51 0.87 -8.31 -2.86
N ALA A 52 0.13 -7.82 -1.85
CA ALA A 52 0.58 -6.69 -1.05
C ALA A 52 1.83 -7.05 -0.23
N LYS A 53 1.87 -8.27 0.33
CA LYS A 53 3.05 -8.79 1.02
C LYS A 53 4.27 -8.86 0.10
N MET A 54 4.11 -9.37 -1.13
CA MET A 54 5.20 -9.37 -2.10
C MET A 54 5.72 -7.94 -2.38
N MET A 55 4.85 -6.93 -2.38
CA MET A 55 5.27 -5.54 -2.55
C MET A 55 6.02 -5.00 -1.31
N LEU A 56 5.63 -5.37 -0.09
CA LEU A 56 6.39 -5.06 1.12
C LEU A 56 7.79 -5.70 1.06
N ASP A 57 7.85 -6.99 0.74
CA ASP A 57 9.09 -7.76 0.72
C ASP A 57 10.08 -7.20 -0.32
N LYS A 58 9.62 -6.74 -1.49
CA LYS A 58 10.46 -6.08 -2.52
C LYS A 58 11.11 -4.76 -2.06
N ARG A 59 10.69 -4.21 -0.92
CA ARG A 59 11.19 -2.96 -0.34
C ARG A 59 11.87 -3.18 1.02
N ASP A 60 12.08 -4.44 1.39
CA ASP A 60 12.61 -4.84 2.70
C ASP A 60 11.77 -4.28 3.87
N ILE A 61 10.46 -4.12 3.68
CA ILE A 61 9.56 -3.66 4.74
C ILE A 61 9.03 -4.88 5.50
N THR A 62 9.60 -5.13 6.67
CA THR A 62 9.31 -6.32 7.48
C THR A 62 8.31 -6.10 8.61
N ASP A 63 7.97 -4.85 8.92
CA ASP A 63 7.08 -4.47 10.02
C ASP A 63 6.40 -3.11 9.77
N ALA A 64 5.53 -2.71 10.69
CA ALA A 64 4.80 -1.45 10.63
C ALA A 64 5.71 -0.21 10.73
N GLU A 65 6.82 -0.30 11.49
CA GLU A 65 7.79 0.79 11.64
C GLU A 65 8.56 1.03 10.33
N GLY A 66 8.90 -0.04 9.62
CA GLY A 66 9.46 0.02 8.27
C GLY A 66 8.50 0.69 7.28
N LEU A 67 7.20 0.37 7.35
CA LEU A 67 6.19 1.00 6.49
C LEU A 67 6.02 2.48 6.83
N GLU A 68 5.97 2.84 8.11
CA GLU A 68 5.91 4.23 8.55
C GLU A 68 7.13 5.03 8.08
N SER A 69 8.33 4.48 8.25
CA SER A 69 9.58 5.07 7.78
C SER A 69 9.60 5.27 6.27
N PHE A 70 9.06 4.31 5.51
CA PHE A 70 8.91 4.42 4.06
C PHE A 70 7.95 5.55 3.67
N LEU A 71 6.79 5.63 4.33
CA LEU A 71 5.79 6.69 4.11
C LEU A 71 6.34 8.08 4.45
N PHE A 72 7.14 8.20 5.51
CA PHE A 72 7.77 9.45 5.90
C PHE A 72 8.76 9.94 4.83
N LYS A 73 9.61 9.04 4.31
CA LYS A 73 10.57 9.37 3.24
C LYS A 73 9.90 9.78 1.92
N MET A 74 8.72 9.27 1.61
CA MET A 74 7.98 9.64 0.39
C MET A 74 7.39 11.06 0.45
N ASN A 75 7.03 11.53 1.64
CA ASN A 75 6.38 12.82 1.84
C ASN A 75 7.37 13.95 2.22
N GLY A 76 8.64 13.60 2.41
CA GLY A 76 9.73 14.51 2.77
C GLY A 76 10.58 14.96 1.60
#